data_AF-X1D317-F1
#
_entry.id   AF-X1D317-F1
#
_cell.length_a   1.000
_cell.length_b   1.000
_cell.length_c   1.000
_cell.angle_alpha   90.00
_cell.angle_beta   90.00
_cell.angle_gamma   90.00
#
_symmetry.space_group_name_H-M   'P 1'
#
loop_
_entity.id
_entity.type
_entity.pdbx_description
1 polymer ?
#
loop_
_entity_poly.entity_id
_entity_poly.type
_entity_poly.pdbx_seq_one_letter_code
_entity_poly.pdbx_strand_id
1 'polypeptide(L)'
;DISILPNQNSKWKKRYAKLFRQGNCFLVEGYNMKKSLIKLGCPEEKIIIQHIGVDLEKIKFTPRNVKNNGLVKLLIASSFREKKGIPYAIEAFGRVKESHPELNLELTIIGDSDGGSEGEKEKKKTAF
;
A
#
# COMPACT_ATOMS: atom_id res chain seq x y z
N ASP A 1 -12.96 0.14 -4.29
CA ASP A 1 -12.32 -0.67 -3.23
C ASP A 1 -13.40 -1.47 -2.50
N ILE A 2 -13.16 -2.75 -2.24
CA ILE A 2 -14.07 -3.66 -1.52
C ILE A 2 -14.30 -3.26 -0.06
N SER A 3 -13.38 -2.51 0.53
CA SER A 3 -13.53 -1.93 1.87
C SER A 3 -14.37 -0.65 1.88
N ILE A 4 -14.61 -0.03 0.72
CA ILE A 4 -15.28 1.28 0.60
C ILE A 4 -16.68 1.13 0.01
N LEU A 5 -16.81 0.52 -1.17
CA LEU A 5 -18.05 0.52 -1.94
C LEU A 5 -19.23 -0.19 -1.24
N PRO A 6 -19.06 -1.38 -0.63
CA PRO A 6 -20.15 -2.05 0.09
C PRO A 6 -20.64 -1.31 1.34
N ASN A 7 -19.78 -0.47 1.93
CA ASN A 7 -20.09 0.31 3.13
C ASN A 7 -20.78 1.64 2.77
N GLN A 8 -20.41 2.25 1.64
CA GLN A 8 -21.01 3.51 1.18
C GLN A 8 -22.36 3.32 0.48
N ASN A 9 -22.57 2.20 -0.22
CA ASN A 9 -23.83 1.96 -0.94
C ASN A 9 -24.23 0.48 -0.94
N SER A 10 -25.39 0.20 -0.33
CA SER A 10 -25.94 -1.15 -0.17
C SER A 10 -26.19 -1.90 -1.49
N LYS A 11 -26.33 -1.18 -2.63
CA LYS A 11 -26.42 -1.78 -3.97
C LYS A 11 -25.20 -2.64 -4.28
N TRP A 12 -24.02 -2.29 -3.77
CA TRP A 12 -22.81 -3.08 -3.97
C TRP A 12 -22.86 -4.42 -3.27
N LYS A 13 -23.50 -4.54 -2.10
CA LYS A 13 -23.70 -5.84 -1.43
C LYS A 13 -24.48 -6.81 -2.33
N LYS A 14 -25.57 -6.34 -2.95
CA LYS A 14 -26.36 -7.15 -3.91
C LYS A 14 -25.54 -7.55 -5.15
N ARG A 15 -24.69 -6.64 -5.66
CA ARG A 15 -23.81 -6.91 -6.81
C ARG A 15 -22.74 -7.96 -6.47
N TYR A 16 -22.10 -7.85 -5.31
CA TYR A 16 -21.14 -8.84 -4.83
C TYR A 16 -21.80 -10.19 -4.59
N ALA A 17 -23.00 -10.24 -4.01
CA ALA A 17 -23.74 -11.49 -3.85
C ALA A 17 -24.04 -12.16 -5.21
N LYS A 18 -24.43 -11.39 -6.23
CA LYS A 18 -24.60 -11.91 -7.60
C LYS A 18 -23.26 -12.43 -8.16
N LEU A 19 -22.18 -11.67 -7.99
CA LEU A 19 -20.85 -12.04 -8.44
C LEU A 19 -20.39 -13.37 -7.81
N PHE A 20 -20.50 -13.52 -6.48
CA PHE A 20 -20.10 -14.74 -5.76
C PHE A 20 -20.93 -15.97 -6.12
N ARG A 21 -22.20 -15.77 -6.46
CA ARG A 21 -23.06 -16.85 -6.96
C ARG A 21 -22.59 -17.34 -8.34
N GLN A 22 -22.24 -16.41 -9.24
CA GLN A 22 -21.91 -16.73 -10.63
C GLN A 22 -20.45 -17.14 -10.83
N GLY A 23 -19.52 -16.64 -10.02
CA GLY A 23 -18.10 -16.97 -10.14
C GLY A 23 -17.77 -18.34 -9.51
N ASN A 24 -16.84 -19.04 -10.15
CA ASN A 24 -16.30 -20.32 -9.67
C ASN A 24 -15.12 -20.13 -8.71
N CYS A 25 -14.30 -19.10 -8.93
CA CYS A 25 -13.06 -18.86 -8.18
C CYS A 25 -12.80 -17.35 -8.03
N PHE A 26 -12.31 -16.94 -6.86
CA PHE A 26 -11.94 -15.58 -6.51
C PHE A 26 -10.51 -15.54 -5.98
N LEU A 27 -9.62 -14.91 -6.73
CA LEU A 27 -8.23 -14.73 -6.32
C LEU A 27 -8.10 -13.51 -5.42
N VAL A 28 -7.37 -13.66 -4.32
CA VAL A 28 -7.06 -12.57 -3.40
C VAL A 28 -5.59 -12.55 -3.03
N GLU A 29 -5.05 -11.35 -2.80
CA GLU A 29 -3.61 -11.16 -2.57
C GLU A 29 -3.14 -11.65 -1.19
N GLY A 30 -4.06 -11.82 -0.23
CA GLY A 30 -3.72 -12.26 1.11
C GLY A 30 -4.91 -12.46 2.04
N TYR A 31 -4.60 -12.91 3.27
CA TYR A 31 -5.58 -13.30 4.29
C TYR A 31 -6.57 -12.20 4.67
N ASN A 32 -6.13 -10.94 4.70
CA ASN A 32 -7.02 -9.81 5.03
C ASN A 32 -8.14 -9.65 4.00
N MET A 33 -7.80 -9.79 2.71
CA MET A 33 -8.77 -9.72 1.63
C MET A 33 -9.69 -10.95 1.62
N LYS A 34 -9.13 -12.15 1.89
CA LYS A 34 -9.93 -13.38 2.08
C LYS A 34 -11.00 -13.18 3.16
N LYS A 35 -10.61 -12.73 4.36
CA LYS A 35 -11.54 -12.44 5.47
C LYS A 35 -12.61 -11.41 5.07
N SER A 36 -12.22 -10.40 4.28
CA SER A 36 -13.14 -9.36 3.82
C SER A 36 -14.19 -9.91 2.85
N LEU A 37 -13.80 -10.79 1.92
CA LEU A 37 -14.73 -11.46 1.01
C LEU A 37 -15.69 -12.41 1.75
N ILE A 38 -15.18 -13.19 2.71
CA ILE A 38 -16.01 -14.07 3.54
C ILE A 38 -17.07 -13.24 4.28
N LYS A 39 -16.66 -12.11 4.90
CA LYS A 39 -17.59 -11.19 5.56
C LYS A 39 -18.64 -10.59 4.61
N LEU A 40 -18.33 -10.48 3.32
CA LEU A 40 -19.26 -10.02 2.28
C LEU A 40 -20.13 -11.14 1.69
N GLY A 41 -19.98 -12.39 2.16
CA GLY A 41 -20.78 -13.54 1.75
C GLY A 41 -20.19 -14.35 0.60
N CYS A 42 -18.90 -14.23 0.32
CA CYS A 42 -18.21 -15.13 -0.61
C CYS A 42 -17.94 -16.48 0.10
N PRO A 43 -18.36 -17.63 -0.47
CA PRO A 43 -18.04 -18.93 0.08
C PRO A 43 -16.52 -19.15 0.14
N GLU A 44 -16.03 -19.63 1.28
CA GLU A 44 -14.59 -19.73 1.54
C GLU A 44 -13.87 -20.66 0.55
N GLU A 45 -14.53 -21.75 0.16
CA GLU A 45 -14.05 -22.74 -0.78
C GLU A 45 -13.84 -22.18 -2.20
N LYS A 46 -14.44 -21.03 -2.52
CA LYS A 46 -14.23 -20.33 -3.80
C LYS A 46 -13.07 -19.34 -3.76
N ILE A 47 -12.45 -19.10 -2.59
CA ILE A 47 -11.42 -18.07 -2.43
C ILE A 47 -10.05 -18.73 -2.38
N ILE A 48 -9.17 -18.32 -3.30
CA ILE A 48 -7.78 -18.79 -3.34
C ILE A 48 -6.87 -17.58 -3.09
N ILE A 49 -5.92 -17.75 -2.17
CA ILE A 49 -4.88 -16.75 -1.96
C ILE A 49 -3.84 -16.91 -3.06
N GLN A 50 -3.69 -15.85 -3.87
CA GLN A 50 -2.68 -15.74 -4.91
C GLN A 50 -1.82 -14.51 -4.59
N HIS A 51 -0.64 -14.75 -4.05
CA HIS A 51 0.30 -13.66 -3.77
C HIS A 51 0.83 -13.03 -5.06
N ILE A 52 1.05 -11.71 -5.02
CA ILE A 52 1.67 -10.98 -6.12
C ILE A 52 3.17 -11.29 -6.12
N GLY A 53 3.66 -11.84 -7.22
CA GLY A 53 5.08 -12.02 -7.47
C GLY A 53 5.71 -10.77 -8.10
N VAL A 54 7.04 -10.70 -8.06
CA VAL A 54 7.84 -9.74 -8.81
C VAL A 54 8.72 -10.47 -9.82
N ASP A 55 9.01 -9.81 -10.93
CA ASP A 55 9.92 -10.33 -11.95
C ASP A 55 11.37 -10.20 -11.44
N LEU A 56 12.00 -11.35 -11.13
CA LEU A 56 13.35 -11.40 -10.56
C LEU A 56 14.43 -10.98 -11.55
N GLU A 57 14.17 -11.07 -12.86
CA GLU A 57 15.12 -10.58 -13.87
C GLU A 57 15.08 -9.05 -13.97
N LYS A 58 13.91 -8.44 -13.72
CA LYS A 58 13.76 -6.98 -13.66
C LYS A 58 14.15 -6.39 -12.30
N ILE A 59 13.96 -7.13 -11.21
CA ILE A 59 14.24 -6.69 -9.83
C ILE A 59 15.26 -7.63 -9.19
N LYS A 60 16.51 -7.53 -9.64
CA LYS A 60 17.61 -8.34 -9.12
C LYS A 60 17.96 -7.90 -7.70
N PHE A 61 18.05 -8.86 -6.78
CA PHE A 61 18.56 -8.59 -5.45
C PHE A 61 20.03 -8.19 -5.52
N THR A 62 20.38 -7.08 -4.86
CA THR A 62 21.76 -6.62 -4.72
C THR A 62 22.02 -6.33 -3.24
N PRO A 63 23.03 -6.96 -2.61
CA PRO A 63 23.42 -6.64 -1.25
C PRO A 63 23.72 -5.14 -1.10
N ARG A 64 23.22 -4.54 -0.03
CA ARG A 64 23.47 -3.12 0.24
C ARG A 64 24.90 -2.94 0.75
N ASN A 65 25.70 -2.17 0.02
CA ASN A 65 26.98 -1.67 0.49
C ASN A 65 26.84 -0.19 0.85
N VAL A 66 27.18 0.16 2.09
CA VAL A 66 27.27 1.56 2.50
C VAL A 66 28.40 2.17 1.70
N LYS A 67 28.08 3.19 0.88
CA LYS A 67 29.08 3.88 0.07
C LYS A 67 30.13 4.52 0.98
N ASN A 68 31.33 4.77 0.45
CA ASN A 68 32.43 5.39 1.21
C ASN A 68 32.05 6.74 1.88
N ASN A 69 31.02 7.43 1.40
CA ASN A 69 30.50 8.66 1.99
C ASN A 69 29.47 8.47 3.12
N GLY A 70 29.22 7.22 3.54
CA GLY A 70 28.26 6.89 4.60
C GLY A 70 26.78 7.09 4.24
N LEU A 71 26.46 7.41 2.98
CA LEU A 71 25.09 7.79 2.59
C LEU A 71 24.12 6.59 2.63
N VAL A 72 23.08 6.72 3.44
CA VAL A 72 21.93 5.80 3.48
C VAL A 72 20.74 6.43 2.78
N LYS A 73 20.23 5.75 1.75
CA LYS A 73 19.05 6.18 0.99
C LYS A 73 17.82 5.41 1.43
N LEU A 74 16.80 6.14 1.90
CA LEU A 74 15.48 5.63 2.20
C LEU A 74 14.55 5.97 1.04
N LEU A 75 13.77 4.99 0.56
CA LEU A 75 12.83 5.17 -0.54
C LEU A 75 11.41 4.85 -0.07
N ILE A 76 10.48 5.75 -0.36
CA ILE A 76 9.05 5.51 -0.28
C ILE A 76 8.48 5.62 -1.69
N ALA A 77 8.02 4.52 -2.27
CA ALA A 77 7.39 4.51 -3.58
C ALA A 77 5.92 4.07 -3.45
N SER A 78 4.99 5.03 -3.43
CA SER A 78 3.56 4.71 -3.23
C SER A 78 2.62 5.85 -3.63
N SER A 79 1.35 5.53 -3.87
CA SER A 79 0.28 6.53 -4.00
C SER A 79 0.11 7.33 -2.71
N PHE A 80 -0.26 8.60 -2.80
CA PHE A 80 -0.48 9.47 -1.64
C PHE A 80 -1.86 9.22 -1.02
N ARG A 81 -1.97 8.14 -0.25
CA ARG A 81 -3.16 7.80 0.54
C ARG A 81 -2.78 7.67 2.00
N GLU A 82 -3.68 8.05 2.90
CA GLU A 82 -3.42 8.10 4.35
C GLU A 82 -2.79 6.80 4.87
N LYS A 83 -3.35 5.65 4.46
CA LYS A 83 -2.87 4.30 4.82
C LYS A 83 -1.43 3.98 4.41
N LYS A 84 -0.79 4.82 3.58
CA LYS A 84 0.63 4.67 3.20
C LYS A 84 1.58 5.35 4.18
N GLY A 85 1.07 6.21 5.07
CA GLY A 85 1.81 6.74 6.20
C GLY A 85 3.00 7.61 5.83
N ILE A 86 2.99 8.26 4.66
CA ILE A 86 4.08 9.13 4.20
C ILE A 86 4.38 10.25 5.21
N PRO A 87 3.38 10.97 5.79
CA PRO A 87 3.66 12.00 6.80
C PRO A 87 4.39 11.45 8.03
N TYR A 88 4.03 10.26 8.50
CA TYR A 88 4.69 9.63 9.65
C TYR A 88 6.13 9.24 9.35
N ALA A 89 6.41 8.77 8.14
CA ALA A 89 7.77 8.43 7.73
C ALA A 89 8.68 9.66 7.62
N ILE A 90 8.12 10.78 7.13
CA ILE A 90 8.78 12.09 7.11
C ILE A 90 9.11 12.54 8.54
N GLU A 91 8.14 12.49 9.45
CA GLU A 91 8.32 12.89 10.84
C GLU A 91 9.40 12.05 11.52
N ALA A 92 9.34 10.73 11.34
CA ALA A 92 10.35 9.81 11.87
C ALA A 92 11.75 10.11 11.29
N PHE A 93 11.84 10.40 9.99
CA PHE A 93 13.11 10.78 9.35
C PHE A 93 13.69 12.06 9.96
N GLY A 94 12.86 13.07 10.20
CA GLY A 94 13.26 14.32 10.88
C GLY A 94 13.81 14.07 12.28
N ARG A 95 13.09 13.29 13.10
CA ARG A 95 13.52 12.93 14.47
C ARG A 95 14.86 12.18 14.48
N VAL A 96 15.08 11.27 13.52
CA VAL A 96 16.37 10.56 13.40
C VAL A 96 17.48 11.52 12.99
N LYS A 97 17.24 12.43 12.04
CA LYS A 97 18.23 13.45 11.65
C LYS A 97 18.60 14.40 12.78
N GLU A 98 17.64 14.75 13.63
CA GLU A 98 17.87 15.60 14.80
C GLU A 98 18.65 14.86 15.90
N SER A 99 18.29 13.60 16.18
CA SER A 99 18.93 12.80 17.25
C SER A 99 20.30 12.24 16.84
N HIS A 100 20.53 12.11 15.53
CA HIS A 100 21.74 11.52 14.93
C HIS A 100 22.26 12.36 13.75
N PRO A 101 22.73 13.59 14.01
CA PRO A 101 23.19 14.51 12.96
C PRO A 101 24.42 13.98 12.20
N GLU A 102 25.18 13.05 12.78
CA GLU A 102 26.32 12.37 12.15
C GLU A 102 25.90 11.44 11.00
N LEU A 103 24.64 11.01 10.95
CA LEU A 103 24.15 10.11 9.92
C LEU A 103 23.90 10.86 8.60
N ASN A 104 24.58 10.41 7.56
CA ASN A 104 24.34 10.87 6.20
C ASN A 104 23.11 10.14 5.60
N LEU A 105 21.92 10.70 5.78
CA LEU A 105 20.65 10.13 5.30
C LEU A 105 20.01 10.98 4.21
N GLU A 106 19.38 10.32 3.24
CA GLU A 106 18.55 10.90 2.18
C GLU A 106 17.21 10.15 2.11
N LEU A 107 16.09 10.87 2.11
CA LEU A 107 14.76 10.33 1.91
C LEU A 107 14.26 10.72 0.52
N THR A 108 13.98 9.73 -0.32
CA THR A 108 13.32 9.91 -1.62
C THR A 108 11.88 9.42 -1.53
N ILE A 109 10.92 10.25 -1.94
CA ILE A 109 9.51 9.89 -2.02
C ILE A 109 9.08 9.97 -3.49
N ILE A 110 8.56 8.88 -4.03
CA ILE A 110 8.10 8.77 -5.41
C ILE A 110 6.63 8.33 -5.42
N GLY A 111 5.81 9.05 -6.16
CA GLY A 111 4.40 8.76 -6.37
C GLY A 111 3.58 10.03 -6.44
N ASP A 112 2.26 9.87 -6.52
CA ASP A 112 1.33 11.00 -6.52
C ASP A 112 -0.03 10.59 -5.91
N SER A 113 -0.92 11.57 -5.75
CA SER A 113 -2.34 11.34 -5.54
C SER A 113 -2.97 10.73 -6.81
N ASP A 114 -4.19 10.21 -6.68
CA ASP A 114 -5.02 9.83 -7.83
C ASP A 114 -5.88 11.00 -8.35
N GLY A 115 -5.57 12.24 -7.99
CA GLY A 115 -6.39 13.44 -8.24
C GLY A 115 -7.64 13.54 -7.36
N GLY A 116 -7.89 12.55 -6.50
CA GLY A 116 -8.99 12.56 -5.55
C GLY A 116 -8.76 13.53 -4.39
N SER A 117 -9.84 14.08 -3.84
CA SER A 117 -9.78 15.07 -2.75
C SER A 117 -9.05 14.57 -1.51
N GLU A 118 -9.18 13.28 -1.18
CA GLU A 118 -8.45 12.66 -0.06
C GLU A 118 -6.95 12.56 -0.35
N GLY A 119 -6.57 12.09 -1.54
CA GLY A 119 -5.17 11.95 -1.90
C GLY A 119 -4.45 13.30 -1.99
N GLU A 120 -5.14 14.33 -2.50
CA GLU A 120 -4.61 15.71 -2.52
C GLU A 120 -4.42 16.29 -1.13
N LYS A 121 -5.34 16.01 -0.19
CA LYS A 121 -5.17 16.41 1.21
C LYS A 121 -3.95 15.73 1.83
N GLU A 122 -3.76 14.43 1.56
CA GLU A 122 -2.59 13.70 2.03
C GLU A 122 -1.29 14.23 1.44
N LYS A 123 -1.27 14.55 0.14
CA LYS A 123 -0.11 15.18 -0.53
C LYS A 123 0.23 16.55 0.06
N LYS A 124 -0.76 17.34 0.47
CA LYS A 124 -0.50 18.63 1.14
C LYS A 124 0.17 18.47 2.51
N LYS A 125 -0.03 17.36 3.22
CA LYS A 125 0.64 17.09 4.50
C LYS A 125 2.14 16.80 4.36
N THR A 126 2.60 16.53 3.14
CA THR A 126 4.00 16.21 2.85
C THR A 126 4.73 17.35 2.15
N ALA A 127 4.07 18.50 1.95
CA ALA A 127 4.70 19.70 1.40
C ALA A 127 5.52 20.38 2.50
N PHE A 128 6.80 20.58 2.25
CA PHE A 128 7.74 21.33 3.09
C PHE A 128 7.98 22.71 2.50
#